data_AF-A0A7S4K5X8-F1
#
_entry.id   AF-A0A7S4K5X8-F1
#
_cell.length_a   1.000
_cell.length_b   1.000
_cell.length_c   1.000
_cell.angle_alpha   90.00
_cell.angle_beta   90.00
_cell.angle_gamma   90.00
#
_symmetry.space_group_name_H-M   'P 1'
#
loop_
_entity.id
_entity.type
_entity.pdbx_description
1 polymer ?
#
loop_
_entity_poly.entity_id
_entity_poly.type
_entity_poly.pdbx_seq_one_letter_code
_entity_poly.pdbx_strand_id
1 'polypeptide(L)'
;MIKYNEAQSIRSTYEHIVKRLKEERVSFDNQLTALERTLQAKHRDFEELLLLSSDANHAREVAQHELHHARRDYDSERVRREGELRERHQVVKVRRQMLEKQEQRRTKRKEMIDSQLAMEIIDSVGEAAARTYMSPPATAGSACVLDDETMQEQEENKIDIYENAFRKIKEATGVSNVNEVIQKIIGQESTTENMVSLTKQNQERIEELTGVRDELKKDVEEVKFSSSSSPQRRKAVDEKEEQLSSCTSKIERSKSKCERVAAALINLKAGVKHLQDKVDNVSAELRTDTKVYLTDKTLADILWSAGDILVELVARIREQEITEGVDLSSKLLANDDVDGIYEENMQEQRPYNQRVILPSMDDDAFDNDSNYDDGYGDVDEEEISRDKVKKASSQIIQAQERKKARGRT
;
A
#
# COMPACT_ATOMS: atom_id res chain seq x y z
N MET A 1 -74.76 -51.72 5.19
CA MET A 1 -74.05 -51.55 6.48
C MET A 1 -72.61 -52.05 6.41
N ILE A 2 -72.32 -53.36 6.45
CA ILE A 2 -70.93 -53.88 6.56
C ILE A 2 -69.96 -53.26 5.52
N LYS A 3 -70.25 -53.37 4.22
CA LYS A 3 -69.42 -52.79 3.13
C LYS A 3 -69.23 -51.26 3.22
N TYR A 4 -70.18 -50.54 3.82
CA TYR A 4 -70.08 -49.09 4.00
C TYR A 4 -69.10 -48.75 5.13
N ASN A 5 -69.19 -49.47 6.26
CA ASN A 5 -68.27 -49.30 7.38
C ASN A 5 -66.83 -49.69 6.99
N GLU A 6 -66.68 -50.72 6.16
CA GLU A 6 -65.39 -51.15 5.58
C GLU A 6 -64.83 -50.11 4.60
N ALA A 7 -65.65 -49.57 3.69
CA ALA A 7 -65.23 -48.46 2.83
C ALA A 7 -64.85 -47.21 3.65
N GLN A 8 -65.54 -46.93 4.76
CA GLN A 8 -65.25 -45.80 5.65
C GLN A 8 -63.96 -46.01 6.46
N SER A 9 -63.65 -47.23 6.91
CA SER A 9 -62.38 -47.52 7.59
C SER A 9 -61.20 -47.43 6.62
N ILE A 10 -61.34 -47.94 5.39
CA ILE A 10 -60.35 -47.81 4.31
C ILE A 10 -60.15 -46.35 3.93
N ARG A 11 -61.21 -45.54 3.83
CA ARG A 11 -61.09 -44.10 3.57
C ARG A 11 -60.31 -43.39 4.69
N SER A 12 -60.62 -43.71 5.95
CA SER A 12 -59.92 -43.17 7.11
C SER A 12 -58.43 -43.54 7.12
N THR A 13 -58.04 -44.77 6.79
CA THR A 13 -56.61 -45.14 6.72
C THR A 13 -55.88 -44.40 5.61
N TYR A 14 -56.50 -44.24 4.42
CA TYR A 14 -55.91 -43.42 3.36
C TYR A 14 -55.83 -41.93 3.73
N GLU A 15 -56.83 -41.37 4.41
CA GLU A 15 -56.79 -39.98 4.93
C GLU A 15 -55.62 -39.78 5.91
N HIS A 16 -55.37 -40.74 6.81
CA HIS A 16 -54.22 -40.71 7.73
C HIS A 16 -52.88 -40.83 6.99
N ILE A 17 -52.77 -41.72 5.99
CA ILE A 17 -51.55 -41.86 5.16
C ILE A 17 -51.26 -40.56 4.41
N VAL A 18 -52.27 -39.95 3.78
CA VAL A 18 -52.13 -38.67 3.07
C VAL A 18 -51.74 -37.54 4.02
N LYS A 19 -52.31 -37.48 5.23
CA LYS A 19 -51.93 -36.48 6.23
C LYS A 19 -50.45 -36.63 6.62
N ARG A 20 -50.01 -37.85 6.94
CA ARG A 20 -48.61 -38.14 7.28
C ARG A 20 -47.65 -37.80 6.13
N LEU A 21 -47.98 -38.16 4.88
CA LEU A 21 -47.14 -37.83 3.72
C LEU A 21 -47.03 -36.30 3.48
N LYS A 22 -48.07 -35.52 3.80
CA LYS A 22 -48.01 -34.05 3.77
C LYS A 22 -47.10 -33.49 4.86
N GLU A 23 -47.17 -34.03 6.07
CA GLU A 23 -46.29 -33.64 7.20
C GLU A 23 -44.83 -34.00 6.92
N GLU A 24 -44.57 -35.21 6.41
CA GLU A 24 -43.23 -35.67 6.01
C GLU A 24 -42.66 -34.81 4.87
N ARG A 25 -43.47 -34.46 3.85
CA ARG A 25 -43.04 -33.53 2.80
C ARG A 25 -42.57 -32.18 3.35
N VAL A 26 -43.36 -31.54 4.22
CA VAL A 26 -42.98 -30.24 4.82
C VAL A 26 -41.71 -30.39 5.68
N SER A 27 -41.52 -31.52 6.36
CA SER A 27 -40.27 -31.83 7.07
C SER A 27 -39.07 -31.92 6.12
N PHE A 28 -39.21 -32.59 4.97
CA PHE A 28 -38.15 -32.68 3.96
C PHE A 28 -37.85 -31.34 3.29
N ASP A 29 -38.87 -30.55 2.95
CA ASP A 29 -38.69 -29.20 2.37
C ASP A 29 -37.92 -28.28 3.35
N ASN A 30 -38.19 -28.38 4.66
CA ASN A 30 -37.44 -27.68 5.70
C ASN A 30 -35.99 -28.18 5.84
N GLN A 31 -35.76 -29.49 5.80
CA GLN A 31 -34.42 -30.09 5.84
C GLN A 31 -33.59 -29.71 4.62
N LEU A 32 -34.19 -29.72 3.43
CA LEU A 32 -33.56 -29.28 2.18
C LEU A 32 -33.15 -27.80 2.27
N THR A 33 -34.06 -26.93 2.69
CA THR A 33 -33.78 -25.50 2.90
C THR A 33 -32.63 -25.27 3.90
N ALA A 34 -32.56 -26.08 4.96
CA ALA A 34 -31.46 -26.02 5.93
C ALA A 34 -30.12 -26.46 5.29
N LEU A 35 -30.12 -27.56 4.53
CA LEU A 35 -28.95 -28.04 3.81
C LEU A 35 -28.45 -27.03 2.77
N GLU A 36 -29.35 -26.45 1.97
CA GLU A 36 -29.05 -25.41 0.99
C GLU A 36 -28.38 -24.18 1.64
N ARG A 37 -28.89 -23.73 2.80
CA ARG A 37 -28.25 -22.65 3.57
C ARG A 37 -26.86 -23.02 4.04
N THR A 38 -26.65 -24.24 4.56
CA THR A 38 -25.31 -24.70 4.99
C THR A 38 -24.35 -24.85 3.81
N LEU A 39 -24.84 -25.29 2.65
CA LEU A 39 -24.04 -25.41 1.42
C LEU A 39 -23.64 -24.02 0.90
N GLN A 40 -24.56 -23.05 0.90
CA GLN A 40 -24.25 -21.68 0.51
C GLN A 40 -23.30 -20.98 1.50
N ALA A 41 -23.39 -21.27 2.81
CA ALA A 41 -22.41 -20.82 3.78
C ALA A 41 -21.03 -21.42 3.50
N LYS A 42 -20.95 -22.74 3.30
CA LYS A 42 -19.69 -23.44 2.97
C LYS A 42 -19.07 -23.00 1.64
N HIS A 43 -19.88 -22.53 0.69
CA HIS A 43 -19.37 -21.95 -0.55
C HIS A 43 -18.67 -20.61 -0.30
N ARG A 44 -19.26 -19.72 0.51
CA ARG A 44 -18.61 -18.47 0.93
C ARG A 44 -17.34 -18.72 1.74
N ASP A 45 -17.37 -19.65 2.71
CA ASP A 45 -16.18 -20.05 3.47
C ASP A 45 -15.05 -20.51 2.54
N PHE A 46 -15.37 -21.20 1.44
CA PHE A 46 -14.42 -21.67 0.44
C PHE A 46 -13.88 -20.54 -0.45
N GLU A 47 -14.73 -19.60 -0.88
CA GLU A 47 -14.33 -18.40 -1.62
C GLU A 47 -13.38 -17.51 -0.78
N GLU A 48 -13.71 -17.28 0.50
CA GLU A 48 -12.86 -16.55 1.44
C GLU A 48 -11.50 -17.26 1.66
N LEU A 49 -11.51 -18.59 1.82
CA LEU A 49 -10.29 -19.38 1.96
C LEU A 49 -9.43 -19.36 0.68
N LEU A 50 -10.05 -19.32 -0.50
CA LEU A 50 -9.35 -19.21 -1.77
C LEU A 50 -8.63 -17.86 -1.89
N LEU A 51 -9.30 -16.75 -1.55
CA LEU A 51 -8.71 -15.41 -1.49
C LEU A 51 -7.53 -15.37 -0.51
N LEU A 52 -7.74 -15.85 0.73
CA LEU A 52 -6.68 -15.93 1.73
C LEU A 52 -5.49 -16.80 1.28
N SER A 53 -5.74 -17.86 0.50
CA SER A 53 -4.67 -18.68 -0.08
C SER A 53 -3.87 -17.94 -1.16
N SER A 54 -4.52 -17.05 -1.92
CA SER A 54 -3.86 -16.20 -2.91
C SER A 54 -2.97 -15.16 -2.24
N ASP A 55 -3.48 -14.48 -1.20
CA ASP A 55 -2.74 -13.49 -0.43
C ASP A 55 -1.54 -14.12 0.30
N ALA A 56 -1.72 -15.31 0.88
CA ALA A 56 -0.64 -16.06 1.51
C ALA A 56 0.44 -16.51 0.52
N ASN A 57 0.06 -16.89 -0.71
CA ASN A 57 1.01 -17.20 -1.78
C ASN A 57 1.78 -15.94 -2.23
N HIS A 58 1.09 -14.82 -2.40
CA HIS A 58 1.73 -13.54 -2.77
C HIS A 58 2.71 -13.07 -1.68
N ALA A 59 2.32 -13.09 -0.41
CA ALA A 59 3.20 -12.76 0.71
C ALA A 59 4.42 -13.68 0.78
N ARG A 60 4.26 -14.98 0.48
CA ARG A 60 5.38 -15.93 0.38
C ARG A 60 6.32 -15.59 -0.78
N GLU A 61 5.80 -15.20 -1.94
CA GLU A 61 6.60 -14.80 -3.10
C GLU A 61 7.40 -13.52 -2.84
N VAL A 62 6.78 -12.51 -2.21
CA VAL A 62 7.46 -11.28 -1.77
C VAL A 62 8.59 -11.61 -0.79
N ALA A 63 8.32 -12.38 0.26
CA ALA A 63 9.33 -12.77 1.24
C ALA A 63 10.48 -13.62 0.63
N GLN A 64 10.17 -14.47 -0.37
CA GLN A 64 11.20 -15.20 -1.12
C GLN A 64 12.05 -14.28 -2.01
N HIS A 65 11.45 -13.27 -2.62
CA HIS A 65 12.15 -12.27 -3.42
C HIS A 65 13.08 -11.41 -2.56
N GLU A 66 12.59 -10.91 -1.43
CA GLU A 66 13.39 -10.15 -0.44
C GLU A 66 14.57 -10.98 0.10
N LEU A 67 14.31 -12.25 0.46
CA LEU A 67 15.36 -13.18 0.89
C LEU A 67 16.42 -13.41 -0.20
N HIS A 68 16.01 -13.52 -1.47
CA HIS A 68 16.94 -13.65 -2.58
C HIS A 68 17.75 -12.36 -2.81
N HIS A 69 17.12 -11.18 -2.68
CA HIS A 69 17.79 -9.88 -2.74
C HIS A 69 18.86 -9.77 -1.63
N ALA A 70 18.47 -9.99 -0.37
CA ALA A 70 19.36 -9.91 0.78
C ALA A 70 20.54 -10.91 0.69
N ARG A 71 20.32 -12.12 0.14
CA ARG A 71 21.41 -13.08 -0.15
C ARG A 71 22.37 -12.55 -1.20
N ARG A 72 21.86 -12.02 -2.32
CA ARG A 72 22.68 -11.44 -3.39
C ARG A 72 23.51 -10.27 -2.86
N ASP A 73 22.92 -9.40 -2.04
CA ASP A 73 23.61 -8.28 -1.41
C ASP A 73 24.74 -8.78 -0.51
N TYR A 74 24.44 -9.73 0.38
CA TYR A 74 25.43 -10.34 1.28
C TYR A 74 26.59 -10.99 0.53
N ASP A 75 26.32 -11.80 -0.51
CA ASP A 75 27.37 -12.41 -1.32
C ASP A 75 28.18 -11.36 -2.10
N SER A 76 27.53 -10.31 -2.62
CA SER A 76 28.25 -9.21 -3.27
C SER A 76 29.17 -8.47 -2.29
N GLU A 77 28.71 -8.24 -1.05
CA GLU A 77 29.50 -7.57 -0.04
C GLU A 77 30.62 -8.47 0.49
N ARG A 78 30.39 -9.79 0.58
CA ARG A 78 31.41 -10.78 0.92
C ARG A 78 32.51 -10.79 -0.14
N VAL A 79 32.17 -10.86 -1.42
CA VAL A 79 33.13 -10.78 -2.53
C VAL A 79 33.89 -9.45 -2.53
N ARG A 80 33.22 -8.32 -2.24
CA ARG A 80 33.87 -7.01 -2.09
C ARG A 80 34.89 -7.02 -0.95
N ARG A 81 34.51 -7.48 0.24
CA ARG A 81 35.38 -7.59 1.43
C ARG A 81 36.55 -8.55 1.18
N GLU A 82 36.33 -9.69 0.51
CA GLU A 82 37.37 -10.63 0.08
C GLU A 82 38.32 -10.00 -0.97
N GLY A 83 37.84 -9.06 -1.79
CA GLY A 83 38.65 -8.24 -2.70
C GLY A 83 39.54 -7.26 -1.95
N GLU A 84 38.95 -6.42 -1.10
CA GLU A 84 39.67 -5.44 -0.26
C GLU A 84 40.73 -6.11 0.64
N LEU A 85 40.41 -7.27 1.22
CA LEU A 85 41.35 -8.04 2.04
C LEU A 85 42.53 -8.55 1.22
N ARG A 86 42.30 -9.05 0.00
CA ARG A 86 43.38 -9.48 -0.91
C ARG A 86 44.27 -8.31 -1.32
N GLU A 87 43.69 -7.16 -1.63
CA GLU A 87 44.44 -5.94 -1.97
C GLU A 87 45.30 -5.47 -0.79
N ARG A 88 44.71 -5.31 0.40
CA ARG A 88 45.46 -4.94 1.63
C ARG A 88 46.57 -5.95 1.95
N HIS A 89 46.30 -7.25 1.80
CA HIS A 89 47.31 -8.28 2.03
C HIS A 89 48.46 -8.18 1.02
N GLN A 90 48.18 -7.89 -0.24
CA GLN A 90 49.20 -7.67 -1.27
C GLN A 90 50.04 -6.41 -0.97
N VAL A 91 49.43 -5.30 -0.56
CA VAL A 91 50.16 -4.08 -0.14
C VAL A 91 51.08 -4.36 1.05
N VAL A 92 50.59 -5.07 2.08
CA VAL A 92 51.39 -5.48 3.24
C VAL A 92 52.55 -6.39 2.82
N LYS A 93 52.30 -7.36 1.93
CA LYS A 93 53.34 -8.27 1.41
C LYS A 93 54.44 -7.53 0.65
N VAL A 94 54.08 -6.59 -0.22
CA VAL A 94 55.04 -5.73 -0.95
C VAL A 94 55.84 -4.86 0.03
N ARG A 95 55.17 -4.23 1.01
CA ARG A 95 55.84 -3.40 2.03
C ARG A 95 56.80 -4.23 2.89
N ARG A 96 56.45 -5.46 3.25
CA ARG A 96 57.35 -6.38 3.97
C ARG A 96 58.59 -6.71 3.14
N GLN A 97 58.43 -7.07 1.87
CA GLN A 97 59.55 -7.35 0.96
C GLN A 97 60.46 -6.14 0.75
N MET A 98 59.90 -4.92 0.74
CA MET A 98 60.68 -3.68 0.64
C MET A 98 61.51 -3.43 1.92
N LEU A 99 60.90 -3.58 3.10
CA LEU A 99 61.59 -3.45 4.39
C LEU A 99 62.69 -4.49 4.55
N GLU A 100 62.41 -5.76 4.20
CA GLU A 100 63.38 -6.87 4.24
C GLU A 100 64.60 -6.59 3.34
N LYS A 101 64.37 -6.10 2.10
CA LYS A 101 65.46 -5.65 1.21
C LYS A 101 66.23 -4.45 1.77
N GLN A 102 65.57 -3.53 2.46
CA GLN A 102 66.22 -2.36 3.06
C GLN A 102 67.06 -2.75 4.29
N GLU A 103 66.58 -3.70 5.09
CA GLU A 103 67.30 -4.27 6.22
C GLU A 103 68.53 -5.07 5.76
N GLN A 104 68.39 -5.95 4.76
CA GLN A 104 69.53 -6.68 4.16
C GLN A 104 70.60 -5.75 3.58
N ARG A 105 70.22 -4.57 3.06
CA ARG A 105 71.18 -3.53 2.65
C ARG A 105 71.84 -2.87 3.85
N ARG A 106 71.10 -2.67 4.95
CA ARG A 106 71.61 -2.06 6.19
C ARG A 106 72.55 -2.99 6.94
N THR A 107 72.26 -4.30 7.03
CA THR A 107 73.15 -5.29 7.64
C THR A 107 74.45 -5.39 6.85
N LYS A 108 74.40 -5.58 5.53
CA LYS A 108 75.60 -5.59 4.67
C LYS A 108 76.43 -4.31 4.75
N ARG A 109 75.78 -3.14 4.83
CA ARG A 109 76.48 -1.86 5.04
C ARG A 109 77.12 -1.78 6.42
N LYS A 110 76.46 -2.30 7.46
CA LYS A 110 77.02 -2.39 8.80
C LYS A 110 78.19 -3.37 8.87
N GLU A 111 78.07 -4.55 8.26
CA GLU A 111 79.16 -5.54 8.13
C GLU A 111 80.38 -4.94 7.40
N MET A 112 80.17 -4.16 6.33
CA MET A 112 81.25 -3.40 5.69
C MET A 112 81.88 -2.37 6.64
N ILE A 113 81.08 -1.60 7.37
CA ILE A 113 81.60 -0.58 8.30
C ILE A 113 82.32 -1.22 9.48
N ASP A 114 81.76 -2.28 10.08
CA ASP A 114 82.38 -3.02 11.19
C ASP A 114 83.68 -3.71 10.69
N SER A 115 83.73 -4.19 9.45
CA SER A 115 84.96 -4.71 8.82
C SER A 115 85.98 -3.61 8.47
N GLN A 116 85.54 -2.40 8.14
CA GLN A 116 86.41 -1.24 7.90
C GLN A 116 86.98 -0.72 9.21
N LEU A 117 86.17 -0.60 10.27
CA LEU A 117 86.60 -0.24 11.62
C LEU A 117 87.56 -1.29 12.21
N ALA A 118 87.35 -2.58 11.94
CA ALA A 118 88.31 -3.64 12.31
C ALA A 118 89.66 -3.51 11.57
N MET A 119 89.67 -2.90 10.38
CA MET A 119 90.89 -2.55 9.65
C MET A 119 91.52 -1.26 10.20
N GLU A 120 90.70 -0.26 10.54
CA GLU A 120 91.10 1.07 11.03
C GLU A 120 91.68 1.04 12.46
N ILE A 121 91.24 0.09 13.30
CA ILE A 121 91.82 -0.19 14.63
C ILE A 121 93.31 -0.62 14.55
N ILE A 122 93.81 -1.01 13.38
CA ILE A 122 95.24 -1.29 13.16
C ILE A 122 96.03 -0.01 12.79
N ASP A 123 95.38 1.04 12.27
CA ASP A 123 96.04 2.18 11.61
C ASP A 123 95.89 3.55 12.33
N SER A 124 95.04 3.70 13.36
CA SER A 124 94.77 5.00 14.00
C SER A 124 95.32 5.17 15.43
N VAL A 125 96.64 5.23 15.59
CA VAL A 125 97.28 5.92 16.73
C VAL A 125 97.88 7.23 16.21
N GLY A 126 97.09 8.31 16.17
CA GLY A 126 97.57 9.62 15.72
C GLY A 126 96.52 10.74 15.72
N GLU A 127 96.90 11.85 16.36
CA GLU A 127 96.37 13.23 16.21
C GLU A 127 94.87 13.48 16.45
N ALA A 128 94.45 14.08 17.57
CA ALA A 128 94.73 15.44 18.06
C ALA A 128 94.00 16.59 17.30
N ALA A 129 92.77 16.85 17.72
CA ALA A 129 92.38 18.09 18.39
C ALA A 129 93.09 19.43 18.00
N ALA A 130 92.41 20.26 17.19
CA ALA A 130 92.42 21.74 17.33
C ALA A 130 91.44 22.44 16.36
N ARG A 131 90.38 23.09 16.89
CA ARG A 131 90.16 24.56 16.79
C ARG A 131 88.76 24.98 17.24
N THR A 132 88.73 26.01 18.08
CA THR A 132 87.56 26.72 18.59
C THR A 132 87.76 28.22 18.37
N TYR A 133 86.67 29.00 18.39
CA TYR A 133 86.56 30.48 18.49
C TYR A 133 86.44 31.34 17.20
N MET A 134 85.22 31.89 17.06
CA MET A 134 84.84 33.30 16.83
C MET A 134 84.77 33.96 15.44
N SER A 135 83.61 34.60 15.22
CA SER A 135 83.23 35.68 14.28
C SER A 135 83.76 37.06 14.75
N PRO A 136 83.24 38.25 14.33
CA PRO A 136 82.47 38.69 13.13
C PRO A 136 83.30 39.78 12.39
N PRO A 137 82.82 40.91 11.76
CA PRO A 137 81.48 41.35 11.35
C PRO A 137 81.41 41.80 9.85
N ALA A 138 80.63 42.86 9.55
CA ALA A 138 80.29 43.38 8.22
C ALA A 138 80.94 44.75 7.89
N THR A 139 80.91 45.13 6.61
CA THR A 139 81.12 46.51 6.13
C THR A 139 80.00 46.88 5.14
N ALA A 140 79.58 48.14 5.14
CA ALA A 140 78.37 48.61 4.50
C ALA A 140 78.61 49.30 3.13
N GLY A 141 77.59 49.24 2.27
CA GLY A 141 77.19 50.33 1.39
C GLY A 141 77.97 50.55 0.09
N SER A 142 77.27 50.37 -1.03
CA SER A 142 77.29 51.35 -2.11
C SER A 142 75.93 51.36 -2.82
N ALA A 143 75.59 52.47 -3.46
CA ALA A 143 74.31 52.69 -4.10
C ALA A 143 74.47 52.90 -5.62
N CYS A 144 73.39 52.61 -6.35
CA CYS A 144 73.02 53.13 -7.67
C CYS A 144 74.09 53.19 -8.79
N VAL A 145 74.03 52.20 -9.68
CA VAL A 145 74.18 52.39 -11.14
C VAL A 145 72.94 51.80 -11.81
N LEU A 146 72.55 52.31 -12.98
CA LEU A 146 71.31 51.97 -13.67
C LEU A 146 71.56 51.33 -15.05
N ASP A 147 70.69 50.39 -15.40
CA ASP A 147 70.21 50.05 -16.75
C ASP A 147 71.11 49.31 -17.78
N ASP A 148 72.30 48.81 -17.43
CA ASP A 148 73.00 47.78 -18.27
C ASP A 148 73.28 46.48 -17.47
N GLU A 149 73.60 46.60 -16.18
CA GLU A 149 73.75 45.45 -15.26
C GLU A 149 72.46 44.61 -15.16
N THR A 150 71.27 45.21 -15.32
CA THR A 150 69.99 44.48 -15.18
C THR A 150 69.73 43.46 -16.29
N MET A 151 70.37 43.59 -17.47
CA MET A 151 70.31 42.56 -18.52
C MET A 151 71.26 41.41 -18.21
N GLN A 152 72.49 41.70 -17.75
CA GLN A 152 73.47 40.68 -17.37
C GLN A 152 73.05 39.92 -16.11
N GLU A 153 72.57 40.61 -15.07
CA GLU A 153 71.95 39.97 -13.90
C GLU A 153 70.76 39.09 -14.30
N GLN A 154 69.95 39.50 -15.29
CA GLN A 154 68.87 38.63 -15.79
C GLN A 154 69.37 37.42 -16.56
N GLU A 155 70.53 37.47 -17.21
CA GLU A 155 71.15 36.34 -17.88
C GLU A 155 71.85 35.41 -16.88
N GLU A 156 72.58 35.94 -15.90
CA GLU A 156 73.15 35.17 -14.79
C GLU A 156 72.06 34.50 -13.95
N ASN A 157 70.99 35.21 -13.59
CA ASN A 157 69.84 34.59 -12.92
C ASN A 157 69.19 33.48 -13.76
N LYS A 158 69.12 33.62 -15.09
CA LYS A 158 68.65 32.52 -15.97
C LYS A 158 69.63 31.34 -15.93
N ILE A 159 70.93 31.59 -16.01
CA ILE A 159 71.99 30.57 -15.92
C ILE A 159 71.89 29.84 -14.57
N ASP A 160 71.74 30.54 -13.45
CA ASP A 160 71.54 29.97 -12.12
C ASP A 160 70.24 29.14 -12.03
N ILE A 161 69.15 29.59 -12.63
CA ILE A 161 67.90 28.83 -12.70
C ILE A 161 68.11 27.54 -13.51
N TYR A 162 68.80 27.60 -14.65
CA TYR A 162 69.12 26.43 -15.46
C TYR A 162 70.11 25.50 -14.76
N GLU A 163 71.13 26.00 -14.06
CA GLU A 163 72.08 25.18 -13.31
C GLU A 163 71.41 24.51 -12.12
N ASN A 164 70.57 25.22 -11.37
CA ASN A 164 69.79 24.64 -10.27
C ASN A 164 68.76 23.60 -10.77
N ALA A 165 68.12 23.85 -11.92
CA ALA A 165 67.25 22.86 -12.56
C ALA A 165 68.05 21.62 -13.02
N PHE A 166 69.23 21.83 -13.62
CA PHE A 166 70.09 20.74 -14.07
C PHE A 166 70.66 19.93 -12.91
N ARG A 167 71.03 20.60 -11.80
CA ARG A 167 71.48 19.96 -10.56
C ARG A 167 70.37 19.10 -9.94
N LYS A 168 69.12 19.59 -9.89
CA LYS A 168 67.95 18.81 -9.49
C LYS A 168 67.70 17.60 -10.40
N ILE A 169 67.82 17.76 -11.72
CA ILE A 169 67.69 16.63 -12.67
C ILE A 169 68.81 15.62 -12.43
N LYS A 170 70.05 16.06 -12.24
CA LYS A 170 71.22 15.22 -11.95
C LYS A 170 71.06 14.43 -10.65
N GLU A 171 70.56 15.07 -9.59
CA GLU A 171 70.26 14.45 -8.30
C GLU A 171 69.09 13.44 -8.40
N ALA A 172 68.00 13.80 -9.08
CA ALA A 172 66.83 12.94 -9.25
C ALA A 172 67.08 11.72 -10.15
N THR A 173 67.93 11.86 -11.17
CA THR A 173 68.30 10.78 -12.10
C THR A 173 69.54 9.98 -11.64
N GLY A 174 70.33 10.52 -10.71
CA GLY A 174 71.46 9.85 -10.07
C GLY A 174 72.68 9.60 -10.96
N VAL A 175 72.85 10.38 -12.03
CA VAL A 175 73.90 10.17 -13.05
C VAL A 175 74.98 11.26 -13.03
N SER A 176 76.22 10.87 -13.37
CA SER A 176 77.39 11.72 -13.16
C SER A 176 77.64 12.73 -14.30
N ASN A 177 77.22 12.39 -15.53
CA ASN A 177 77.58 13.13 -16.75
C ASN A 177 76.34 13.63 -17.53
N VAL A 178 76.45 14.82 -18.13
CA VAL A 178 75.39 15.47 -18.93
C VAL A 178 74.90 14.57 -20.06
N ASN A 179 75.81 13.91 -20.79
CA ASN A 179 75.46 13.04 -21.92
C ASN A 179 74.67 11.79 -21.47
N GLU A 180 74.90 11.31 -20.25
CA GLU A 180 74.18 10.16 -19.69
C GLU A 180 72.74 10.53 -19.29
N VAL A 181 72.53 11.76 -18.77
CA VAL A 181 71.20 12.33 -18.54
C VAL A 181 70.41 12.37 -19.85
N ILE A 182 71.00 12.93 -20.91
CA ILE A 182 70.37 13.06 -22.23
C ILE A 182 70.00 11.68 -22.78
N GLN A 183 70.92 10.72 -22.74
CA GLN A 183 70.67 9.38 -23.28
C GLN A 183 69.60 8.61 -22.50
N LYS A 184 69.48 8.82 -21.18
CA LYS A 184 68.38 8.24 -20.38
C LYS A 184 67.03 8.92 -20.65
N ILE A 185 66.99 10.24 -20.86
CA ILE A 185 65.76 10.94 -21.22
C ILE A 185 65.24 10.42 -22.57
N ILE A 186 66.08 10.37 -23.60
CA ILE A 186 65.72 9.82 -24.92
C ILE A 186 65.29 8.35 -24.81
N GLY A 187 66.00 7.54 -24.02
CA GLY A 187 65.63 6.14 -23.76
C GLY A 187 64.33 5.94 -22.97
N GLN A 188 63.83 6.98 -22.27
CA GLN A 188 62.59 6.95 -21.48
C GLN A 188 61.44 7.71 -22.15
N GLU A 189 61.69 8.41 -23.26
CA GLU A 189 60.74 9.29 -23.96
C GLU A 189 59.39 8.60 -24.22
N SER A 190 59.41 7.39 -24.79
CA SER A 190 58.22 6.58 -25.04
C SER A 190 57.43 6.19 -23.78
N THR A 191 58.12 6.01 -22.65
CA THR A 191 57.48 5.73 -21.35
C THR A 191 56.87 7.01 -20.78
N THR A 192 57.53 8.15 -20.93
CA THR A 192 56.98 9.45 -20.50
C THR A 192 55.78 9.86 -21.36
N GLU A 193 55.82 9.65 -22.68
CA GLU A 193 54.72 9.91 -23.59
C GLU A 193 53.49 9.05 -23.26
N ASN A 194 53.69 7.74 -23.04
CA ASN A 194 52.61 6.85 -22.61
C ASN A 194 52.02 7.27 -21.24
N MET A 195 52.85 7.66 -20.28
CA MET A 195 52.37 8.18 -18.99
C MET A 195 51.57 9.49 -19.14
N VAL A 196 52.03 10.43 -19.98
CA VAL A 196 51.30 11.67 -20.27
C VAL A 196 49.97 11.39 -20.98
N SER A 197 49.94 10.45 -21.93
CA SER A 197 48.72 9.99 -22.60
C SER A 197 47.74 9.36 -21.61
N LEU A 198 48.21 8.49 -20.71
CA LEU A 198 47.41 7.91 -19.64
C LEU A 198 46.90 8.95 -18.65
N THR A 199 47.72 9.94 -18.26
CA THR A 199 47.27 11.06 -17.42
C THR A 199 46.17 11.86 -18.12
N LYS A 200 46.32 12.16 -19.41
CA LYS A 200 45.31 12.86 -20.20
C LYS A 200 44.00 12.08 -20.28
N GLN A 201 44.04 10.80 -20.63
CA GLN A 201 42.84 9.94 -20.72
C GLN A 201 42.13 9.78 -19.36
N ASN A 202 42.89 9.68 -18.26
CA ASN A 202 42.30 9.65 -16.93
C ASN A 202 41.67 11.00 -16.54
N GLN A 203 42.27 12.12 -16.94
CA GLN A 203 41.72 13.46 -16.72
C GLN A 203 40.40 13.66 -17.49
N GLU A 204 40.37 13.32 -18.78
CA GLU A 204 39.15 13.34 -19.61
C GLU A 204 38.05 12.46 -18.99
N ARG A 205 38.39 11.24 -18.54
CA ARG A 205 37.46 10.33 -17.87
C ARG A 205 36.96 10.85 -16.51
N ILE A 206 37.77 11.58 -15.76
CA ILE A 206 37.34 12.25 -14.53
C ILE A 206 36.32 13.35 -14.87
N GLU A 207 36.59 14.15 -15.90
CA GLU A 207 35.69 15.23 -16.33
C GLU A 207 34.33 14.68 -16.80
N GLU A 208 34.32 13.64 -17.64
CA GLU A 208 33.10 12.89 -18.02
C GLU A 208 32.30 12.41 -16.79
N LEU A 209 32.97 11.73 -15.86
CA LEU A 209 32.33 11.20 -14.65
C LEU A 209 31.81 12.29 -13.71
N THR A 210 32.48 13.46 -13.65
CA THR A 210 31.96 14.61 -12.90
C THR A 210 30.76 15.27 -13.57
N GLY A 211 30.72 15.33 -14.91
CA GLY A 211 29.57 15.80 -15.67
C GLY A 211 28.35 14.92 -15.42
N VAL A 212 28.49 13.62 -15.65
CA VAL A 212 27.43 12.62 -15.39
C VAL A 212 26.95 12.65 -13.94
N ARG A 213 27.87 12.79 -12.97
CA ARG A 213 27.52 12.96 -11.55
C ARG A 213 26.64 14.20 -11.31
N ASP A 214 26.94 15.32 -11.96
CA ASP A 214 26.22 16.57 -11.72
C ASP A 214 24.89 16.64 -12.48
N GLU A 215 24.77 15.97 -13.63
CA GLU A 215 23.48 15.65 -14.26
C GLU A 215 22.61 14.78 -13.34
N LEU A 216 23.13 13.64 -12.84
CA LEU A 216 22.42 12.78 -11.90
C LEU A 216 22.02 13.50 -10.60
N LYS A 217 22.82 14.45 -10.10
CA LYS A 217 22.41 15.30 -8.96
C LYS A 217 21.23 16.19 -9.32
N LYS A 218 21.26 16.83 -10.50
CA LYS A 218 20.18 17.70 -10.98
C LYS A 218 18.88 16.91 -11.15
N ASP A 219 18.96 15.71 -11.73
CA ASP A 219 17.80 14.81 -11.86
C ASP A 219 17.26 14.39 -10.48
N VAL A 220 18.13 14.10 -9.52
CA VAL A 220 17.75 13.78 -8.14
C VAL A 220 17.11 14.99 -7.43
N GLU A 221 17.60 16.21 -7.67
CA GLU A 221 16.96 17.44 -7.19
C GLU A 221 15.59 17.63 -7.83
N GLU A 222 15.46 17.46 -9.15
CA GLU A 222 14.18 17.54 -9.86
C GLU A 222 13.17 16.51 -9.33
N VAL A 223 13.58 15.26 -9.10
CA VAL A 223 12.71 14.22 -8.51
C VAL A 223 12.32 14.56 -7.06
N LYS A 224 13.25 15.07 -6.24
CA LYS A 224 12.96 15.50 -4.86
C LYS A 224 11.96 16.67 -4.81
N PHE A 225 12.12 17.65 -5.69
CA PHE A 225 11.27 18.85 -5.70
C PHE A 225 9.96 18.69 -6.52
N SER A 226 9.88 17.72 -7.43
CA SER A 226 8.64 17.39 -8.17
C SER A 226 7.71 16.44 -7.42
N SER A 227 8.23 15.57 -6.55
CA SER A 227 7.43 14.62 -5.76
C SER A 227 6.78 15.22 -4.51
N SER A 228 7.43 16.17 -3.83
CA SER A 228 7.01 16.66 -2.50
C SER A 228 6.43 18.08 -2.49
N SER A 229 6.95 18.98 -3.32
CA SER A 229 6.90 20.44 -3.07
C SER A 229 6.19 21.30 -4.11
N SER A 230 5.44 20.74 -5.07
CA SER A 230 4.59 21.54 -5.96
C SER A 230 3.18 21.75 -5.38
N PRO A 231 2.78 22.98 -4.98
CA PRO A 231 1.43 23.24 -4.46
C PRO A 231 0.34 22.96 -5.50
N GLN A 232 0.70 23.07 -6.79
CA GLN A 232 -0.19 22.78 -7.91
C GLN A 232 -0.54 21.29 -7.99
N ARG A 233 0.38 20.38 -7.63
CA ARG A 233 0.13 18.94 -7.60
C ARG A 233 -0.74 18.53 -6.41
N ARG A 234 -0.55 19.14 -5.23
CA ARG A 234 -1.43 18.88 -4.07
C ARG A 234 -2.86 19.28 -4.38
N LYS A 235 -3.10 20.52 -4.83
CA LYS A 235 -4.42 20.98 -5.29
C LYS A 235 -5.06 20.08 -6.36
N ALA A 236 -4.27 19.54 -7.29
CA ALA A 236 -4.76 18.63 -8.31
C ALA A 236 -5.05 17.21 -7.79
N VAL A 237 -4.47 16.80 -6.66
CA VAL A 237 -4.86 15.58 -5.93
C VAL A 237 -6.11 15.86 -5.10
N ASP A 238 -6.13 16.95 -4.33
CA ASP A 238 -7.28 17.38 -3.52
C ASP A 238 -8.57 17.49 -4.39
N GLU A 239 -8.48 18.12 -5.56
CA GLU A 239 -9.59 18.22 -6.52
C GLU A 239 -10.05 16.85 -7.06
N LYS A 240 -9.13 15.89 -7.21
CA LYS A 240 -9.43 14.54 -7.68
C LYS A 240 -10.05 13.68 -6.58
N GLU A 241 -9.63 13.88 -5.34
CA GLU A 241 -10.23 13.26 -4.15
C GLU A 241 -11.63 13.81 -3.89
N GLU A 242 -11.84 15.12 -4.07
CA GLU A 242 -13.18 15.74 -4.03
C GLU A 242 -14.08 15.24 -5.16
N GLN A 243 -13.56 15.11 -6.39
CA GLN A 243 -14.30 14.50 -7.50
C GLN A 243 -14.65 13.03 -7.22
N LEU A 244 -13.74 12.27 -6.58
CA LEU A 244 -13.92 10.86 -6.26
C LEU A 244 -14.94 10.67 -5.11
N SER A 245 -14.88 11.49 -4.05
CA SER A 245 -15.88 11.46 -2.97
C SER A 245 -17.27 11.87 -3.50
N SER A 246 -17.36 12.93 -4.31
CA SER A 246 -18.60 13.36 -4.97
C SER A 246 -19.20 12.28 -5.87
N CYS A 247 -18.39 11.55 -6.62
CA CYS A 247 -18.84 10.43 -7.44
C CYS A 247 -19.30 9.24 -6.59
N THR A 248 -18.56 8.89 -5.53
CA THR A 248 -18.93 7.81 -4.60
C THR A 248 -20.28 8.10 -3.93
N SER A 249 -20.50 9.31 -3.40
CA SER A 249 -21.80 9.68 -2.83
C SER A 249 -22.95 9.67 -3.85
N LYS A 250 -22.69 9.98 -5.14
CA LYS A 250 -23.71 9.87 -6.20
C LYS A 250 -24.05 8.40 -6.50
N ILE A 251 -23.05 7.52 -6.54
CA ILE A 251 -23.22 6.08 -6.73
C ILE A 251 -24.02 5.49 -5.57
N GLU A 252 -23.69 5.83 -4.34
CA GLU A 252 -24.38 5.33 -3.15
C GLU A 252 -25.85 5.77 -3.11
N ARG A 253 -26.14 7.06 -3.36
CA ARG A 253 -27.52 7.57 -3.50
C ARG A 253 -28.28 6.88 -4.64
N SER A 254 -27.61 6.49 -5.73
CA SER A 254 -28.23 5.72 -6.82
C SER A 254 -28.51 4.28 -6.41
N LYS A 255 -27.57 3.62 -5.72
CA LYS A 255 -27.70 2.27 -5.18
C LYS A 255 -28.89 2.17 -4.21
N SER A 256 -29.01 3.07 -3.24
CA SER A 256 -30.14 3.08 -2.30
C SER A 256 -31.49 3.42 -2.96
N LYS A 257 -31.50 4.06 -4.14
CA LYS A 257 -32.72 4.22 -4.95
C LYS A 257 -33.07 2.90 -5.66
N CYS A 258 -32.09 2.24 -6.28
CA CYS A 258 -32.27 0.94 -6.93
C CYS A 258 -32.71 -0.15 -5.93
N GLU A 259 -32.13 -0.19 -4.73
CA GLU A 259 -32.50 -1.13 -3.66
C GLU A 259 -33.96 -0.94 -3.21
N ARG A 260 -34.41 0.32 -3.02
CA ARG A 260 -35.82 0.61 -2.70
C ARG A 260 -36.78 0.20 -3.82
N VAL A 261 -36.42 0.47 -5.08
CA VAL A 261 -37.23 0.05 -6.25
C VAL A 261 -37.26 -1.48 -6.38
N ALA A 262 -36.13 -2.16 -6.14
CA ALA A 262 -36.06 -3.62 -6.15
C ALA A 262 -36.93 -4.24 -5.03
N ALA A 263 -36.89 -3.70 -3.82
CA ALA A 263 -37.75 -4.12 -2.72
C ALA A 263 -39.25 -3.93 -3.04
N ALA A 264 -39.63 -2.77 -3.60
CA ALA A 264 -40.99 -2.52 -4.05
C ALA A 264 -41.43 -3.50 -5.15
N LEU A 265 -40.54 -3.83 -6.09
CA LEU A 265 -40.79 -4.77 -7.18
C LEU A 265 -40.91 -6.23 -6.69
N ILE A 266 -40.15 -6.62 -5.66
CA ILE A 266 -40.32 -7.91 -4.96
C ILE A 266 -41.68 -7.97 -4.26
N ASN A 267 -42.08 -6.92 -3.55
CA ASN A 267 -43.38 -6.83 -2.89
C ASN A 267 -44.53 -6.87 -3.92
N LEU A 268 -44.38 -6.20 -5.07
CA LEU A 268 -45.35 -6.26 -6.17
C LEU A 268 -45.44 -7.68 -6.75
N LYS A 269 -44.31 -8.36 -7.00
CA LYS A 269 -44.31 -9.77 -7.45
C LYS A 269 -45.02 -10.70 -6.46
N ALA A 270 -44.79 -10.53 -5.16
CA ALA A 270 -45.48 -11.29 -4.13
C ALA A 270 -46.99 -10.98 -4.12
N GLY A 271 -47.37 -9.70 -4.22
CA GLY A 271 -48.77 -9.27 -4.28
C GLY A 271 -49.52 -9.82 -5.51
N VAL A 272 -48.92 -9.73 -6.71
CA VAL A 272 -49.50 -10.28 -7.95
C VAL A 272 -49.59 -11.81 -7.87
N LYS A 273 -48.60 -12.49 -7.28
CA LYS A 273 -48.68 -13.94 -7.05
C LYS A 273 -49.81 -14.30 -6.09
N HIS A 274 -49.97 -13.60 -4.97
CA HIS A 274 -51.08 -13.82 -4.03
C HIS A 274 -52.45 -13.50 -4.64
N LEU A 275 -52.51 -12.54 -5.57
CA LEU A 275 -53.71 -12.27 -6.35
C LEU A 275 -54.02 -13.42 -7.32
N GLN A 276 -53.01 -13.89 -8.05
CA GLN A 276 -53.10 -15.07 -8.93
C GLN A 276 -53.56 -16.30 -8.13
N ASP A 277 -52.91 -16.64 -7.02
CA ASP A 277 -53.26 -17.79 -6.15
C ASP A 277 -54.72 -17.73 -5.66
N LYS A 278 -55.29 -16.52 -5.48
CA LYS A 278 -56.71 -16.33 -5.10
C LYS A 278 -57.64 -16.45 -6.29
N VAL A 279 -57.34 -15.77 -7.38
CA VAL A 279 -58.16 -15.71 -8.60
C VAL A 279 -58.15 -17.05 -9.36
N ASP A 280 -57.07 -17.83 -9.30
CA ASP A 280 -56.96 -19.17 -9.91
C ASP A 280 -58.11 -20.10 -9.47
N ASN A 281 -58.56 -20.02 -8.21
CA ASN A 281 -59.67 -20.83 -7.71
C ASN A 281 -61.01 -20.44 -8.35
N VAL A 282 -61.21 -19.15 -8.65
CA VAL A 282 -62.40 -18.60 -9.32
C VAL A 282 -62.33 -18.84 -10.84
N SER A 283 -61.14 -18.66 -11.43
CA SER A 283 -60.86 -18.93 -12.85
C SER A 283 -61.13 -20.39 -13.22
N ALA A 284 -60.85 -21.33 -12.31
CA ALA A 284 -61.18 -22.75 -12.48
C ALA A 284 -62.69 -23.01 -12.61
N GLU A 285 -63.54 -22.21 -11.95
CA GLU A 285 -65.01 -22.25 -12.10
C GLU A 285 -65.47 -21.53 -13.39
N LEU A 286 -64.74 -20.50 -13.82
CA LEU A 286 -64.99 -19.75 -15.07
C LEU A 286 -64.47 -20.42 -16.36
N ARG A 287 -63.69 -21.50 -16.25
CA ARG A 287 -63.15 -22.32 -17.36
C ARG A 287 -62.11 -21.61 -18.26
N THR A 288 -61.46 -20.56 -17.77
CA THR A 288 -60.30 -19.92 -18.42
C THR A 288 -59.00 -20.66 -18.13
N ASP A 289 -58.84 -21.84 -18.74
CA ASP A 289 -57.69 -22.73 -18.48
C ASP A 289 -56.41 -22.29 -19.23
N THR A 290 -55.82 -21.18 -18.79
CA THR A 290 -54.54 -20.69 -19.30
C THR A 290 -53.66 -20.19 -18.16
N LYS A 291 -52.97 -21.13 -17.50
CA LYS A 291 -52.01 -20.83 -16.43
C LYS A 291 -50.77 -20.15 -16.98
N VAL A 292 -50.75 -18.82 -16.92
CA VAL A 292 -49.58 -18.00 -17.25
C VAL A 292 -48.58 -18.05 -16.10
N TYR A 293 -47.36 -18.49 -16.38
CA TYR A 293 -46.27 -18.52 -15.39
C TYR A 293 -45.81 -17.10 -15.05
N LEU A 294 -45.60 -16.84 -13.75
CA LEU A 294 -45.24 -15.53 -13.23
C LEU A 294 -43.75 -15.22 -13.47
N THR A 295 -43.49 -14.30 -14.40
CA THR A 295 -42.16 -13.79 -14.77
C THR A 295 -42.20 -12.27 -14.90
N ASP A 296 -41.05 -11.62 -14.86
CA ASP A 296 -40.92 -10.16 -14.95
C ASP A 296 -41.59 -9.53 -16.19
N LYS A 297 -41.76 -10.30 -17.27
CA LYS A 297 -42.45 -9.86 -18.50
C LYS A 297 -43.95 -10.10 -18.44
N THR A 298 -44.40 -11.18 -17.81
CA THR A 298 -45.81 -11.59 -17.71
C THR A 298 -46.53 -11.01 -16.49
N LEU A 299 -45.82 -10.30 -15.61
CA LEU A 299 -46.38 -9.70 -14.39
C LEU A 299 -47.58 -8.76 -14.69
N ALA A 300 -47.45 -7.93 -15.73
CA ALA A 300 -48.51 -7.04 -16.15
C ALA A 300 -49.71 -7.83 -16.70
N ASP A 301 -49.47 -8.81 -17.57
CA ASP A 301 -50.51 -9.64 -18.19
C ASP A 301 -51.32 -10.43 -17.16
N ILE A 302 -50.66 -10.96 -16.13
CA ILE A 302 -51.31 -11.66 -15.00
C ILE A 302 -52.16 -10.68 -14.17
N LEU A 303 -51.68 -9.45 -13.95
CA LEU A 303 -52.44 -8.42 -13.23
C LEU A 303 -53.68 -7.95 -14.01
N TRP A 304 -53.57 -7.79 -15.33
CA TRP A 304 -54.71 -7.48 -16.21
C TRP A 304 -55.73 -8.61 -16.22
N SER A 305 -55.29 -9.85 -16.45
CA SER A 305 -56.15 -11.04 -16.42
C SER A 305 -56.87 -11.21 -15.08
N ALA A 306 -56.17 -11.00 -13.96
CA ALA A 306 -56.79 -11.01 -12.63
C ALA A 306 -57.81 -9.88 -12.45
N GLY A 307 -57.58 -8.71 -13.06
CA GLY A 307 -58.54 -7.61 -13.10
C GLY A 307 -59.82 -7.96 -13.86
N ASP A 308 -59.70 -8.51 -15.06
CA ASP A 308 -60.84 -8.91 -15.90
C ASP A 308 -61.71 -9.99 -15.21
N ILE A 309 -61.08 -11.00 -14.60
CA ILE A 309 -61.79 -12.06 -13.87
C ILE A 309 -62.53 -11.50 -12.64
N LEU A 310 -61.95 -10.52 -11.93
CA LEU A 310 -62.61 -9.85 -10.81
C LEU A 310 -63.79 -8.99 -11.27
N VAL A 311 -63.70 -8.32 -12.43
CA VAL A 311 -64.81 -7.56 -13.02
C VAL A 311 -65.95 -8.51 -13.42
N GLU A 312 -65.64 -9.65 -14.04
CA GLU A 312 -66.66 -10.65 -14.38
C GLU A 312 -67.31 -11.29 -13.13
N LEU A 313 -66.52 -11.58 -12.09
CA LEU A 313 -67.05 -12.04 -10.80
C LEU A 313 -68.05 -11.03 -10.20
N VAL A 314 -67.69 -9.74 -10.17
CA VAL A 314 -68.57 -8.68 -9.65
C VAL A 314 -69.85 -8.53 -10.49
N ALA A 315 -69.77 -8.72 -11.82
CA ALA A 315 -70.95 -8.74 -12.67
C ALA A 315 -71.88 -9.92 -12.33
N ARG A 316 -71.33 -11.13 -12.17
CA ARG A 316 -72.10 -12.34 -11.78
C ARG A 316 -72.72 -12.22 -10.39
N ILE A 317 -72.02 -11.64 -9.42
CA ILE A 317 -72.57 -11.38 -8.07
C ILE A 317 -73.79 -10.45 -8.17
N ARG A 318 -73.70 -9.37 -8.94
CA ARG A 318 -74.83 -8.44 -9.17
C ARG A 318 -76.01 -9.12 -9.87
N GLU A 319 -75.75 -10.00 -10.84
CA GLU A 319 -76.81 -10.80 -11.47
C GLU A 319 -77.47 -11.76 -10.46
N GLN A 320 -76.69 -12.41 -9.59
CA GLN A 320 -77.22 -13.27 -8.52
C GLN A 320 -78.07 -12.49 -7.51
N GLU A 321 -77.61 -11.33 -7.04
CA GLU A 321 -78.36 -10.42 -6.16
C GLU A 321 -79.73 -10.04 -6.74
N ILE A 322 -79.79 -9.79 -8.07
CA ILE A 322 -81.04 -9.50 -8.79
C ILE A 322 -81.96 -10.74 -8.85
N THR A 323 -81.41 -11.95 -9.02
CA THR A 323 -82.21 -13.18 -9.14
C THR A 323 -82.70 -13.77 -7.82
N GLU A 324 -81.95 -13.63 -6.72
CA GLU A 324 -82.33 -14.20 -5.42
C GLU A 324 -83.20 -13.25 -4.57
N GLY A 325 -83.31 -11.97 -4.96
CA GLY A 325 -84.13 -10.99 -4.23
C GLY A 325 -83.61 -10.67 -2.82
N VAL A 326 -82.37 -11.06 -2.52
CA VAL A 326 -81.69 -10.75 -1.27
C VAL A 326 -80.97 -9.41 -1.45
N ASP A 327 -81.64 -8.34 -1.05
CA ASP A 327 -81.03 -7.01 -0.98
C ASP A 327 -79.97 -6.97 0.14
N LEU A 328 -78.76 -7.42 -0.20
CA LEU A 328 -77.59 -7.35 0.68
C LEU A 328 -77.05 -5.90 0.78
N SER A 329 -77.42 -5.03 -0.17
CA SER A 329 -77.11 -3.60 -0.13
C SER A 329 -77.73 -2.94 1.10
N SER A 330 -78.97 -3.29 1.44
CA SER A 330 -79.66 -2.82 2.65
C SER A 330 -78.96 -3.17 3.96
N LYS A 331 -78.10 -4.19 4.01
CA LYS A 331 -77.30 -4.55 5.21
C LYS A 331 -75.95 -3.86 5.28
N LEU A 332 -75.39 -3.45 4.14
CA LEU A 332 -74.12 -2.73 4.10
C LEU A 332 -74.32 -1.22 4.29
N LEU A 333 -75.43 -0.66 3.79
CA LEU A 333 -75.78 0.76 3.90
C LEU A 333 -76.49 1.14 5.22
N ALA A 334 -76.74 0.19 6.12
CA ALA A 334 -77.37 0.45 7.42
C ALA A 334 -76.37 0.76 8.56
N ASN A 335 -75.08 0.92 8.26
CA ASN A 335 -74.02 1.22 9.23
C ASN A 335 -73.31 2.56 8.93
N ASP A 336 -74.04 3.53 8.35
CA ASP A 336 -73.49 4.84 7.94
C ASP A 336 -73.63 5.93 9.04
N ASP A 337 -74.00 5.54 10.26
CA ASP A 337 -74.05 6.40 11.45
C ASP A 337 -73.26 5.78 12.62
N VAL A 338 -72.56 6.65 13.37
CA VAL A 338 -71.76 6.39 14.59
C VAL A 338 -70.31 5.91 14.36
N ASP A 339 -69.48 6.90 14.03
CA ASP A 339 -68.08 7.02 14.42
C ASP A 339 -67.82 6.52 15.86
N GLY A 340 -67.03 5.44 16.02
CA GLY A 340 -66.50 5.04 17.34
C GLY A 340 -66.52 3.56 17.79
N ILE A 341 -67.11 2.60 17.05
CA ILE A 341 -67.27 1.19 17.54
C ILE A 341 -66.68 0.13 16.58
N TYR A 342 -65.35 0.13 16.37
CA TYR A 342 -64.69 -0.84 15.47
C TYR A 342 -63.49 -1.63 16.02
N GLU A 343 -62.97 -1.36 17.22
CA GLU A 343 -61.86 -2.15 17.77
C GLU A 343 -62.34 -3.43 18.49
N GLU A 344 -63.16 -3.30 19.53
CA GLU A 344 -63.58 -4.40 20.40
C GLU A 344 -64.27 -5.55 19.62
N ASN A 345 -65.24 -5.21 18.75
CA ASN A 345 -65.94 -6.17 17.90
C ASN A 345 -65.05 -6.89 16.86
N MET A 346 -63.92 -6.29 16.43
CA MET A 346 -62.98 -6.97 15.52
C MET A 346 -62.07 -7.97 16.21
N GLN A 347 -61.76 -7.77 17.49
CA GLN A 347 -60.96 -8.70 18.29
C GLN A 347 -61.75 -9.95 18.67
N GLU A 348 -63.04 -9.83 19.02
CA GLU A 348 -63.88 -11.00 19.35
C GLU A 348 -64.03 -11.98 18.18
N GLN A 349 -64.15 -11.49 16.94
CA GLN A 349 -64.29 -12.34 15.76
C GLN A 349 -62.99 -13.01 15.29
N ARG A 350 -61.82 -12.61 15.81
CA ARG A 350 -60.50 -13.08 15.33
C ARG A 350 -59.49 -13.30 16.47
N PRO A 351 -59.72 -14.26 17.38
CA PRO A 351 -58.91 -14.46 18.59
C PRO A 351 -57.42 -14.78 18.37
N TYR A 352 -57.01 -15.10 17.13
CA TYR A 352 -55.62 -15.39 16.76
C TYR A 352 -54.90 -14.25 16.02
N ASN A 353 -55.60 -13.16 15.67
CA ASN A 353 -55.00 -12.01 14.96
C ASN A 353 -54.72 -10.85 15.93
N GLN A 354 -53.76 -11.03 16.83
CA GLN A 354 -53.22 -9.91 17.60
C GLN A 354 -52.31 -9.05 16.71
N ARG A 355 -52.74 -7.82 16.44
CA ARG A 355 -51.90 -6.81 15.78
C ARG A 355 -50.86 -6.31 16.79
N VAL A 356 -49.58 -6.48 16.48
CA VAL A 356 -48.50 -5.84 17.23
C VAL A 356 -48.48 -4.37 16.86
N ILE A 357 -48.70 -3.50 17.84
CA ILE A 357 -48.47 -2.06 17.68
C ILE A 357 -46.95 -1.86 17.60
N LEU A 358 -46.44 -1.69 16.39
CA LEU A 358 -45.11 -1.11 16.19
C LEU A 358 -45.18 0.36 16.59
N PRO A 359 -44.18 0.92 17.28
CA PRO A 359 -44.12 2.35 17.54
C PRO A 359 -44.25 3.11 16.22
N SER A 360 -45.17 4.07 16.12
CA SER A 360 -45.18 4.94 14.96
C SER A 360 -43.87 5.72 14.94
N MET A 361 -43.12 5.56 13.85
CA MET A 361 -42.19 6.60 13.46
C MET A 361 -43.05 7.71 12.88
N ASP A 362 -43.49 8.61 13.76
CA ASP A 362 -44.07 9.87 13.36
C ASP A 362 -42.98 10.67 12.64
N ASP A 363 -43.02 10.64 11.30
CA ASP A 363 -42.34 11.62 10.47
C ASP A 363 -42.98 12.99 10.75
N ASP A 364 -42.38 13.77 11.66
CA ASP A 364 -42.36 15.25 11.59
C ASP A 364 -41.46 15.84 12.69
N ALA A 365 -40.14 15.75 12.45
CA ALA A 365 -39.11 16.53 13.15
C ALA A 365 -38.17 17.17 12.13
N PHE A 366 -38.74 17.96 11.21
CA PHE A 366 -37.99 18.88 10.36
C PHE A 366 -37.27 19.95 11.20
N ASP A 367 -36.11 20.39 10.72
CA ASP A 367 -35.33 21.54 11.16
C ASP A 367 -35.20 21.79 12.67
N ASN A 368 -34.07 21.37 13.22
CA ASN A 368 -33.37 22.23 14.17
C ASN A 368 -31.89 22.33 13.79
N ASP A 369 -31.56 23.46 13.16
CA ASP A 369 -30.19 23.96 13.02
C ASP A 369 -29.57 24.10 14.42
N SER A 370 -28.77 23.12 14.82
CA SER A 370 -27.98 23.17 16.03
C SER A 370 -26.52 22.91 15.68
N ASN A 371 -25.89 24.00 15.26
CA ASN A 371 -24.45 24.24 15.25
C ASN A 371 -23.75 23.70 16.52
N TYR A 372 -23.43 22.42 16.53
CA TYR A 372 -22.49 21.79 17.45
C TYR A 372 -21.16 21.59 16.72
N ASP A 373 -20.32 22.61 16.85
CA ASP A 373 -18.87 22.53 16.76
C ASP A 373 -18.36 21.44 17.72
N ASP A 374 -18.19 20.22 17.20
CA ASP A 374 -17.48 19.15 17.89
C ASP A 374 -16.13 18.97 17.19
N GLY A 375 -15.15 19.73 17.69
CA GLY A 375 -13.81 19.88 17.14
C GLY A 375 -12.96 18.61 17.22
N TYR A 376 -13.33 17.59 16.44
CA TYR A 376 -12.43 16.51 16.06
C TYR A 376 -11.45 17.03 15.01
N GLY A 377 -10.44 17.73 15.52
CA GLY A 377 -9.23 18.02 14.76
C GLY A 377 -8.63 16.72 14.25
N ASP A 378 -8.29 16.76 12.97
CA ASP A 378 -7.43 15.83 12.23
C ASP A 378 -6.47 15.07 13.15
N VAL A 379 -6.63 13.74 13.23
CA VAL A 379 -5.73 12.87 13.97
C VAL A 379 -5.02 11.99 12.96
N ASP A 380 -3.80 12.41 12.61
CA ASP A 380 -2.86 11.68 11.77
C ASP A 380 -2.79 10.18 12.13
N GLU A 381 -2.51 9.35 11.12
CA GLU A 381 -2.34 7.89 11.22
C GLU A 381 -1.05 7.48 11.98
N GLU A 382 -0.81 8.04 13.18
CA GLU A 382 0.23 7.59 14.10
C GLU A 382 -0.31 6.58 15.12
N GLU A 383 0.38 5.44 15.20
CA GLU A 383 0.04 4.25 15.97
C GLU A 383 -0.63 4.54 17.33
N ILE A 384 -1.77 3.88 17.56
CA ILE A 384 -2.59 4.08 18.76
C ILE A 384 -1.91 3.47 20.00
N SER A 385 -1.01 4.25 20.61
CA SER A 385 -0.31 3.88 21.83
C SER A 385 -1.29 3.50 22.95
N ARG A 386 -0.95 2.43 23.69
CA ARG A 386 -1.70 1.85 24.81
C ARG A 386 -2.22 2.90 25.82
N ASP A 387 -1.48 3.98 26.05
CA ASP A 387 -1.87 5.01 27.01
C ASP A 387 -2.87 6.04 26.42
N LYS A 388 -2.89 6.25 25.09
CA LYS A 388 -4.00 6.98 24.42
C LYS A 388 -5.31 6.19 24.57
N VAL A 389 -5.29 4.86 24.37
CA VAL A 389 -6.46 3.97 24.54
C VAL A 389 -7.00 4.02 25.98
N LYS A 390 -6.13 3.93 27.00
CA LYS A 390 -6.54 4.04 28.41
C LYS A 390 -7.15 5.40 28.74
N LYS A 391 -6.64 6.48 28.15
CA LYS A 391 -7.16 7.84 28.39
C LYS A 391 -8.57 8.00 27.79
N ALA A 392 -8.77 7.52 26.56
CA ALA A 392 -10.07 7.49 25.90
C ALA A 392 -11.10 6.62 26.66
N SER A 393 -10.73 5.39 27.06
CA SER A 393 -11.64 4.52 27.81
C SER A 393 -11.99 5.08 29.19
N SER A 394 -11.04 5.74 29.88
CA SER A 394 -11.31 6.42 31.15
C SER A 394 -12.27 7.61 30.99
N GLN A 395 -12.16 8.39 29.91
CA GLN A 395 -13.12 9.46 29.60
C GLN A 395 -14.52 8.93 29.32
N ILE A 396 -14.66 7.82 28.57
CA ILE A 396 -15.96 7.19 28.30
C ILE A 396 -16.62 6.71 29.61
N ILE A 397 -15.86 6.10 30.51
CA ILE A 397 -16.37 5.66 31.82
C ILE A 397 -16.85 6.86 32.66
N GLN A 398 -16.06 7.94 32.75
CA GLN A 398 -16.48 9.15 33.49
C GLN A 398 -17.72 9.81 32.86
N ALA A 399 -17.86 9.79 31.54
CA ALA A 399 -19.06 10.29 30.86
C ALA A 399 -20.30 9.44 31.20
N GLN A 400 -20.17 8.11 31.24
CA GLN A 400 -21.26 7.21 31.67
C GLN A 400 -21.61 7.38 33.14
N GLU A 401 -20.64 7.55 34.04
CA GLU A 401 -20.90 7.82 35.46
C GLU A 401 -21.64 9.15 35.66
N ARG A 402 -21.24 10.21 34.96
CA ARG A 402 -21.96 11.50 34.98
C ARG A 402 -23.38 11.38 34.44
N LYS A 403 -23.60 10.58 33.39
CA LYS A 403 -24.94 10.30 32.83
C LYS A 403 -25.80 9.50 33.82
N LYS A 404 -25.21 8.55 34.55
CA LYS A 404 -25.87 7.74 35.59
C LYS A 404 -26.19 8.55 36.86
N ALA A 405 -25.36 9.54 37.20
CA ALA A 405 -25.64 10.49 38.29
C ALA A 405 -26.81 11.43 37.95
N ARG A 406 -26.89 11.92 36.70
CA ARG A 406 -28.02 12.74 36.21
C ARG A 406 -29.35 12.00 36.10
N GLY A 407 -29.35 10.66 36.13
CA GLY A 407 -30.56 9.83 36.11
C GLY A 407 -31.13 9.47 37.50
N ARG A 408 -30.67 10.10 38.58
CA ARG A 408 -31.11 9.83 39.97
C ARG A 408 -31.54 11.08 40.75
N THR A 409 -31.84 12.16 40.04
CA THR A 409 -32.44 13.41 40.56
C THR A 409 -33.85 13.55 40.02
#